data_AF-A0A2R6S5J3-F1
#
_entry.id   AF-A0A2R6S5J3-F1
#
_cell.length_a   1.000
_cell.length_b   1.000
_cell.length_c   1.000
_cell.angle_alpha   90.00
_cell.angle_beta   90.00
_cell.angle_gamma   90.00
#
_symmetry.space_group_name_H-M   'P 1'
#
loop_
_entity.id
_entity.type
_entity.pdbx_description
1 polymer ?
#
loop_
_entity_poly.entity_id
_entity_poly.type
_entity_poly.pdbx_seq_one_letter_code
_entity_poly.pdbx_strand_id
1 'polypeptide(L)'
;MAIAAVLPPRDVSTKLNYYAPVGEEAPFQYLYDPPAGSPKHNLGSEAHPVVVHDARGREDEYDLSLDTSGFRFLEHTSVEKDFTDEEKITTVYYKEIEELLKKEVGAKRVFIFDHTIRRAPNSELTPVRGAPRGPVERVHVDQTFQASIARVHHHLGADADRLLKSRFRLINVWRPIGNPVADKPLAVSDWRTLDTEHDLVTVRYIYPDREGGTFGVRYNPNHRWYYLSNQTPDEVTLIKCYDSEVDRARLTPHSAFFDSSSPKDAPRRESIEVRALVFDSE
;
A
#
# COMPACT_ATOMS: atom_id res chain seq x y z
N MET A 1 -17.96 -19.89 15.33
CA MET A 1 -17.26 -19.28 14.19
C MET A 1 -16.63 -20.41 13.39
N ALA A 2 -16.94 -20.51 12.09
CA ALA A 2 -16.24 -21.46 11.23
C ALA A 2 -14.80 -20.96 11.09
N ILE A 3 -13.83 -21.74 11.57
CA ILE A 3 -12.42 -21.47 11.29
C ILE A 3 -12.26 -21.78 9.80
N ALA A 4 -12.10 -20.74 8.99
CA ALA A 4 -11.83 -20.92 7.56
C ALA A 4 -10.63 -21.87 7.42
N ALA A 5 -10.74 -22.86 6.54
CA ALA A 5 -9.67 -23.82 6.32
C ALA A 5 -8.39 -23.06 5.90
N VAL A 6 -7.34 -23.17 6.71
CA VAL A 6 -6.03 -22.56 6.47
C VAL A 6 -5.40 -23.29 5.29
N LEU A 7 -5.17 -22.58 4.18
CA LEU A 7 -4.49 -23.15 3.02
C LEU A 7 -2.98 -23.24 3.31
N PRO A 8 -2.30 -24.33 2.93
CA PRO A 8 -0.85 -24.41 3.08
C PRO A 8 -0.14 -23.36 2.19
N PRO A 9 1.09 -22.95 2.54
CA PRO A 9 1.87 -22.02 1.74
C PRO A 9 2.02 -22.48 0.29
N ARG A 10 1.78 -21.59 -0.67
CA ARG A 10 1.83 -21.92 -2.11
C ARG A 10 1.84 -20.67 -3.00
N ASP A 11 2.46 -20.77 -4.15
CA ASP A 11 2.33 -19.74 -5.19
C ASP A 11 0.91 -19.70 -5.79
N VAL A 12 0.47 -18.51 -6.20
CA VAL A 12 -0.86 -18.29 -6.81
C VAL A 12 -0.73 -17.83 -8.25
N SER A 13 -1.26 -18.61 -9.18
CA SER A 13 -1.52 -18.15 -10.54
C SER A 13 -2.80 -17.31 -10.58
N THR A 14 -2.69 -16.05 -11.00
CA THR A 14 -3.81 -15.10 -11.03
C THR A 14 -3.62 -14.09 -12.17
N LYS A 15 -4.47 -13.05 -12.20
CA LYS A 15 -4.28 -11.87 -13.04
C LYS A 15 -4.12 -10.63 -12.17
N LEU A 16 -3.22 -9.75 -12.58
CA LEU A 16 -3.09 -8.40 -12.00
C LEU A 16 -3.48 -7.35 -13.04
N ASN A 17 -4.13 -6.29 -12.58
CA ASN A 17 -4.66 -5.24 -13.45
C ASN A 17 -3.64 -4.10 -13.57
N TYR A 18 -2.84 -4.12 -14.63
CA TYR A 18 -1.82 -3.11 -14.92
C TYR A 18 -2.44 -1.88 -15.58
N TYR A 19 -1.74 -0.75 -15.51
CA TYR A 19 -2.14 0.48 -16.18
C TYR A 19 -2.11 0.28 -17.70
N ALA A 20 -3.17 0.76 -18.36
CA ALA A 20 -3.24 0.92 -19.80
C ALA A 20 -3.70 2.35 -20.14
N PRO A 21 -3.15 2.98 -21.19
CA PRO A 21 -3.57 4.33 -21.59
C PRO A 21 -5.00 4.34 -22.14
N VAL A 22 -5.72 5.44 -21.90
CA VAL A 22 -7.00 5.73 -22.55
C VAL A 22 -6.86 7.08 -23.26
N GLY A 23 -6.83 7.04 -24.59
CA GLY A 23 -6.53 8.22 -25.40
C GLY A 23 -5.06 8.64 -25.32
N GLU A 24 -4.78 9.87 -25.77
CA GLU A 24 -3.42 10.42 -25.86
C GLU A 24 -3.06 11.37 -24.71
N GLU A 25 -4.06 11.77 -23.91
CA GLU A 25 -3.85 12.69 -22.79
C GLU A 25 -3.09 12.05 -21.62
N ALA A 26 -2.31 12.87 -20.92
CA ALA A 26 -1.61 12.44 -19.72
C ALA A 26 -2.60 11.92 -18.65
N PRO A 27 -2.24 10.87 -17.88
CA PRO A 27 -3.19 10.25 -16.95
C PRO A 27 -3.59 11.16 -15.79
N PHE A 28 -4.88 11.21 -15.50
CA PHE A 28 -5.46 11.97 -14.40
C PHE A 28 -6.63 11.26 -13.74
N GLN A 29 -6.90 11.66 -12.50
CA GLN A 29 -8.10 11.30 -11.77
C GLN A 29 -8.53 12.48 -10.89
N TYR A 30 -9.77 12.93 -11.07
CA TYR A 30 -10.40 13.90 -10.17
C TYR A 30 -10.86 13.20 -8.89
N LEU A 31 -10.43 13.75 -7.75
CA LEU A 31 -10.83 13.29 -6.41
C LEU A 31 -12.02 14.09 -5.85
N TYR A 32 -12.60 14.96 -6.69
CA TYR A 32 -13.82 15.74 -6.47
C TYR A 32 -14.65 15.73 -7.76
N ASP A 33 -15.86 16.27 -7.76
CA ASP A 33 -16.69 16.29 -8.96
C ASP A 33 -16.05 17.11 -10.08
N PRO A 34 -15.79 16.50 -11.25
CA PRO A 34 -15.02 17.15 -12.30
C PRO A 34 -15.80 18.32 -12.91
N PRO A 35 -15.13 19.27 -13.57
CA PRO A 35 -15.80 20.29 -14.37
C PRO A 35 -16.81 19.67 -15.33
N ALA A 36 -17.94 20.34 -15.55
CA ALA A 36 -19.01 19.84 -16.41
C ALA A 36 -18.47 19.42 -17.79
N GLY A 37 -18.80 18.21 -18.23
CA GLY A 37 -18.33 17.62 -19.49
C GLY A 37 -16.97 16.93 -19.44
N SER A 38 -16.23 17.02 -18.32
CA SER A 38 -14.96 16.31 -18.15
C SER A 38 -15.17 14.93 -17.52
N PRO A 39 -14.49 13.87 -18.00
CA PRO A 39 -14.56 12.57 -17.36
C PRO A 39 -13.90 12.61 -15.98
N LYS A 40 -14.32 11.73 -15.06
CA LYS A 40 -13.72 11.62 -13.71
C LYS A 40 -12.25 11.23 -13.77
N HIS A 41 -11.87 10.42 -14.76
CA HIS A 41 -10.49 9.97 -15.01
C HIS A 41 -10.35 9.45 -16.45
N ASN A 42 -9.10 9.32 -16.93
CA ASN A 42 -8.73 8.66 -18.19
C ASN A 42 -7.82 7.43 -17.95
N LEU A 43 -8.02 6.74 -16.83
CA LEU A 43 -7.25 5.54 -16.47
C LEU A 43 -7.85 4.28 -17.09
N GLY A 44 -7.08 3.61 -17.94
CA GLY A 44 -7.37 2.27 -18.42
C GLY A 44 -6.68 1.21 -17.57
N SER A 45 -7.09 -0.03 -17.76
CA SER A 45 -6.50 -1.16 -17.07
C SER A 45 -6.52 -2.40 -17.96
N GLU A 46 -5.43 -3.17 -17.92
CA GLU A 46 -5.30 -4.43 -18.63
C GLU A 46 -4.89 -5.55 -17.67
N ALA A 47 -5.61 -6.67 -17.72
CA ALA A 47 -5.37 -7.81 -16.85
C ALA A 47 -4.33 -8.75 -17.46
N HIS A 48 -3.18 -8.89 -16.82
CA HIS A 48 -2.10 -9.77 -17.26
C HIS A 48 -1.94 -10.97 -16.32
N PRO A 49 -1.74 -12.19 -16.85
CA PRO A 49 -1.47 -13.36 -16.03
C PRO A 49 -0.14 -13.20 -15.30
N VAL A 50 -0.12 -13.54 -14.01
CA VAL A 50 1.08 -13.52 -13.17
C VAL A 50 1.08 -14.71 -12.20
N VAL A 51 2.25 -15.01 -11.66
CA VAL A 51 2.40 -15.84 -10.47
C VAL A 51 2.77 -14.92 -9.30
N VAL A 52 2.01 -14.99 -8.22
CA VAL A 52 2.32 -14.32 -6.95
C VAL A 52 2.93 -15.36 -6.02
N HIS A 53 4.20 -15.20 -5.68
CA HIS A 53 4.96 -16.15 -4.88
C HIS A 53 4.62 -16.00 -3.40
N ASP A 54 4.46 -17.12 -2.71
CA ASP A 54 4.29 -17.07 -1.26
C ASP A 54 5.64 -16.87 -0.58
N ALA A 55 5.73 -15.80 0.20
CA ALA A 55 6.91 -15.46 0.98
C ALA A 55 6.99 -16.20 2.32
N ARG A 56 5.88 -16.81 2.78
CA ARG A 56 5.78 -17.42 4.11
C ARG A 56 6.91 -18.41 4.38
N GLY A 57 7.76 -18.11 5.36
CA GLY A 57 8.90 -18.95 5.78
C GLY A 57 10.06 -18.97 4.78
N ARG A 58 10.05 -18.09 3.77
CA ARG A 58 11.05 -17.95 2.70
C ARG A 58 11.48 -16.49 2.54
N GLU A 59 11.13 -15.62 3.49
CA GLU A 59 11.40 -14.19 3.44
C GLU A 59 12.91 -13.91 3.32
N ASP A 60 13.74 -14.65 4.05
CA ASP A 60 15.20 -14.56 4.00
C ASP A 60 15.78 -15.11 2.68
N GLU A 61 15.20 -16.19 2.14
CA GLU A 61 15.62 -16.79 0.86
C GLU A 61 15.52 -15.77 -0.29
N TYR A 62 14.49 -14.93 -0.23
CA TYR A 62 14.24 -13.90 -1.24
C TYR A 62 14.89 -12.55 -0.93
N ASP A 63 15.56 -12.40 0.22
CA ASP A 63 16.12 -11.13 0.71
C ASP A 63 15.05 -10.00 0.74
N LEU A 64 13.91 -10.29 1.39
CA LEU A 64 12.78 -9.35 1.47
C LEU A 64 13.01 -8.31 2.56
N SER A 65 13.60 -7.19 2.18
CA SER A 65 13.82 -6.04 3.03
C SER A 65 13.36 -4.74 2.37
N LEU A 66 13.12 -3.72 3.19
CA LEU A 66 12.75 -2.39 2.68
C LEU A 66 13.81 -1.79 1.76
N ASP A 67 15.10 -2.08 1.96
CA ASP A 67 16.19 -1.52 1.14
C ASP A 67 16.53 -2.41 -0.08
N THR A 68 16.21 -3.70 -0.04
CA THR A 68 16.41 -4.61 -1.19
C THR A 68 15.18 -4.69 -2.09
N SER A 69 14.05 -5.18 -1.57
CA SER A 69 12.85 -5.49 -2.35
C SER A 69 11.80 -4.38 -2.27
N GLY A 70 11.92 -3.45 -1.31
CA GLY A 70 10.98 -2.36 -1.09
C GLY A 70 9.91 -2.67 -0.05
N PHE A 71 9.81 -3.90 0.44
CA PHE A 71 8.81 -4.30 1.42
C PHE A 71 9.36 -5.30 2.43
N ARG A 72 8.65 -5.46 3.56
CA ARG A 72 9.01 -6.43 4.60
C ARG A 72 7.76 -6.92 5.33
N PHE A 73 7.72 -8.20 5.64
CA PHE A 73 6.72 -8.79 6.53
C PHE A 73 7.26 -8.86 7.95
N LEU A 74 6.43 -8.53 8.93
CA LEU A 74 6.83 -8.52 10.34
C LEU A 74 5.70 -9.04 11.22
N GLU A 75 6.08 -9.77 12.27
CA GLU A 75 5.20 -9.99 13.42
C GLU A 75 5.10 -8.70 14.23
N HIS A 76 3.87 -8.26 14.49
CA HIS A 76 3.58 -7.15 15.39
C HIS A 76 2.13 -7.27 15.88
N THR A 77 1.95 -7.73 17.10
CA THR A 77 0.63 -7.76 17.76
C THR A 77 0.21 -6.37 18.20
N SER A 78 -0.88 -5.85 17.65
CA SER A 78 -1.47 -4.56 18.05
C SER A 78 -2.34 -4.71 19.31
N VAL A 79 -2.41 -3.68 20.16
CA VAL A 79 -3.41 -3.62 21.25
C VAL A 79 -4.79 -3.32 20.67
N GLU A 80 -4.87 -2.40 19.72
CA GLU A 80 -6.10 -2.11 18.97
C GLU A 80 -6.42 -3.29 18.03
N LYS A 81 -7.63 -3.85 18.14
CA LYS A 81 -8.04 -5.04 17.38
C LYS A 81 -9.13 -4.75 16.36
N ASP A 82 -10.09 -3.89 16.71
CA ASP A 82 -11.29 -3.68 15.91
C ASP A 82 -11.15 -2.48 14.97
N PHE A 83 -10.35 -1.47 15.33
CA PHE A 83 -10.13 -0.24 14.56
C PHE A 83 -11.45 0.49 14.25
N THR A 84 -12.35 0.56 15.22
CA THR A 84 -13.67 1.21 15.11
C THR A 84 -13.72 2.59 15.76
N ASP A 85 -12.69 2.92 16.55
CA ASP A 85 -12.60 4.14 17.35
C ASP A 85 -11.42 5.00 16.87
N GLU A 86 -11.75 6.10 16.18
CA GLU A 86 -10.78 7.03 15.61
C GLU A 86 -9.83 7.61 16.68
N GLU A 87 -10.33 7.85 17.90
CA GLU A 87 -9.52 8.39 18.99
C GLU A 87 -8.49 7.36 19.44
N LYS A 88 -8.88 6.09 19.60
CA LYS A 88 -7.92 5.02 19.93
C LYS A 88 -6.91 4.77 18.82
N ILE A 89 -7.34 4.83 17.55
CA ILE A 89 -6.43 4.69 16.42
C ILE A 89 -5.33 5.76 16.48
N THR A 90 -5.74 7.02 16.66
CA THR A 90 -4.81 8.17 16.61
C THR A 90 -3.98 8.35 17.87
N THR A 91 -4.45 7.89 19.04
CA THR A 91 -3.75 8.07 20.33
C THR A 91 -2.98 6.83 20.79
N VAL A 92 -3.41 5.63 20.42
CA VAL A 92 -2.80 4.35 20.83
C VAL A 92 -2.10 3.70 19.65
N TYR A 93 -2.84 3.35 18.59
CA TYR A 93 -2.26 2.57 17.48
C TYR A 93 -1.19 3.34 16.70
N TYR A 94 -1.37 4.65 16.49
CA TYR A 94 -0.35 5.47 15.86
C TYR A 94 0.97 5.47 16.63
N LYS A 95 0.91 5.44 17.97
CA LYS A 95 2.10 5.35 18.81
C LYS A 95 2.79 3.99 18.63
N GLU A 96 2.03 2.90 18.58
CA GLU A 96 2.58 1.57 18.29
C GLU A 96 3.30 1.54 16.93
N ILE A 97 2.70 2.14 15.90
CA ILE A 97 3.29 2.21 14.56
C ILE A 97 4.54 3.09 14.53
N GLU A 98 4.55 4.21 15.25
CA GLU A 98 5.74 5.05 15.40
C GLU A 98 6.89 4.27 16.06
N GLU A 99 6.62 3.57 17.16
CA GLU A 99 7.62 2.76 17.86
C GLU A 99 8.16 1.62 16.99
N LEU A 100 7.27 0.93 16.26
CA LEU A 100 7.62 -0.10 15.28
C LEU A 100 8.56 0.46 14.20
N LEU A 101 8.21 1.58 13.58
CA LEU A 101 9.03 2.18 12.52
C LEU A 101 10.39 2.68 13.05
N LYS A 102 10.42 3.28 14.25
CA LYS A 102 11.69 3.67 14.90
C LYS A 102 12.60 2.46 15.12
N LYS A 103 12.04 1.35 15.60
CA LYS A 103 12.79 0.10 15.83
C LYS A 103 13.29 -0.52 14.53
N GLU A 104 12.42 -0.69 13.55
CA GLU A 104 12.70 -1.52 12.37
C GLU A 104 13.48 -0.80 11.28
N VAL A 105 13.38 0.53 11.20
CA VAL A 105 14.05 1.31 10.15
C VAL A 105 14.97 2.41 10.67
N GLY A 106 15.21 2.43 11.99
CA GLY A 106 16.11 3.36 12.66
C GLY A 106 15.64 4.82 12.62
N ALA A 107 14.34 5.05 12.42
CA ALA A 107 13.78 6.38 12.30
C ALA A 107 14.08 7.23 13.54
N LYS A 108 14.38 8.51 13.33
CA LYS A 108 14.44 9.51 14.40
C LYS A 108 13.09 10.17 14.56
N ARG A 109 12.54 10.66 13.45
CA ARG A 109 11.20 11.24 13.40
C ARG A 109 10.27 10.42 12.52
N VAL A 110 9.05 10.22 13.01
CA VAL A 110 7.94 9.62 12.28
C VAL A 110 6.77 10.59 12.33
N PHE A 111 6.14 10.83 11.19
CA PHE A 111 4.92 11.63 11.10
C PHE A 111 3.85 10.84 10.35
N ILE A 112 2.84 10.37 11.07
CA ILE A 112 1.69 9.68 10.51
C ILE A 112 0.67 10.74 10.08
N PHE A 113 0.37 10.80 8.79
CA PHE A 113 -0.50 11.86 8.24
C PHE A 113 -1.92 11.40 7.96
N ASP A 114 -2.12 10.11 7.68
CA ASP A 114 -3.45 9.52 7.56
C ASP A 114 -3.40 8.00 7.79
N HIS A 115 -4.59 7.42 7.87
CA HIS A 115 -4.78 6.00 7.69
C HIS A 115 -6.01 5.77 6.79
N THR A 116 -6.13 4.57 6.23
CA THR A 116 -7.30 4.15 5.46
C THR A 116 -7.75 2.79 5.93
N ILE A 117 -8.99 2.70 6.41
CA ILE A 117 -9.65 1.44 6.72
C ILE A 117 -10.49 1.02 5.51
N ARG A 118 -10.37 -0.26 5.14
CA ARG A 118 -11.18 -0.90 4.11
C ARG A 118 -11.94 -2.05 4.76
N ARG A 119 -13.26 -1.93 4.84
CA ARG A 119 -14.18 -2.98 5.30
C ARG A 119 -15.13 -3.41 4.20
N ALA A 120 -15.73 -4.59 4.35
CA ALA A 120 -16.77 -5.03 3.43
C ALA A 120 -18.03 -4.13 3.55
N PRO A 121 -18.76 -3.87 2.44
CA PRO A 121 -19.94 -3.01 2.44
C PRO A 121 -21.08 -3.44 3.38
N ASN A 122 -21.09 -4.69 3.83
CA ASN A 122 -22.12 -5.26 4.70
C ASN A 122 -21.62 -5.47 6.16
N SER A 123 -20.52 -4.84 6.55
CA SER A 123 -20.07 -4.83 7.94
C SER A 123 -21.02 -3.96 8.77
N GLU A 124 -21.54 -4.46 9.90
CA GLU A 124 -22.38 -3.67 10.83
C GLU A 124 -21.63 -2.44 11.40
N LEU A 125 -20.32 -2.37 11.18
CA LEU A 125 -19.40 -1.34 11.67
C LEU A 125 -19.03 -0.30 10.61
N THR A 126 -19.79 -0.14 9.52
CA THR A 126 -19.52 0.90 8.50
C THR A 126 -19.88 2.30 9.00
N PRO A 127 -18.92 3.23 9.18
CA PRO A 127 -19.26 4.62 9.46
C PRO A 127 -19.75 5.30 8.17
N VAL A 128 -20.75 6.17 8.32
CA VAL A 128 -21.32 6.99 7.26
C VAL A 128 -20.36 8.14 6.93
N ARG A 129 -19.53 7.98 5.87
CA ARG A 129 -19.17 8.99 4.84
C ARG A 129 -18.11 8.43 3.88
N GLY A 130 -18.48 8.28 2.60
CA GLY A 130 -17.63 7.78 1.51
C GLY A 130 -17.66 6.24 1.45
N ALA A 131 -18.37 5.69 0.46
CA ALA A 131 -18.65 4.26 0.34
C ALA A 131 -17.41 3.37 0.59
N PRO A 132 -17.56 2.21 1.28
CA PRO A 132 -16.44 1.33 1.58
C PRO A 132 -15.70 0.97 0.29
N ARG A 133 -14.48 1.48 0.16
CA ARG A 133 -13.61 1.13 -0.94
C ARG A 133 -13.07 -0.25 -0.62
N GLY A 134 -13.56 -1.26 -1.35
CA GLY A 134 -12.94 -2.58 -1.34
C GLY A 134 -11.42 -2.49 -1.64
N PRO A 135 -10.73 -3.63 -1.55
CA PRO A 135 -9.33 -3.74 -1.97
C PRO A 135 -9.09 -3.10 -3.35
N VAL A 136 -7.98 -2.35 -3.51
CA VAL A 136 -7.61 -1.79 -4.81
C VAL A 136 -6.95 -2.88 -5.63
N GLU A 137 -7.57 -3.25 -6.75
CA GLU A 137 -7.11 -4.35 -7.61
C GLU A 137 -6.27 -3.89 -8.80
N ARG A 138 -6.02 -2.59 -8.93
CA ARG A 138 -5.09 -2.04 -9.92
C ARG A 138 -3.69 -2.02 -9.33
N VAL A 139 -2.69 -2.40 -10.11
CA VAL A 139 -1.29 -2.25 -9.76
C VAL A 139 -0.93 -0.77 -9.69
N HIS A 140 -0.44 -0.33 -8.53
CA HIS A 140 -0.10 1.07 -8.30
C HIS A 140 1.05 1.24 -7.31
N VAL A 141 1.57 2.45 -7.26
CA VAL A 141 2.36 2.99 -6.14
C VAL A 141 1.67 4.25 -5.65
N ASP A 142 1.51 4.37 -4.34
CA ASP A 142 0.70 5.43 -3.73
C ASP A 142 1.18 6.85 -3.99
N GLN A 143 2.48 7.05 -4.25
CA GLN A 143 3.04 8.39 -4.45
C GLN A 143 4.02 8.42 -5.62
N THR A 144 3.96 9.49 -6.41
CA THR A 144 5.08 9.87 -7.27
C THR A 144 6.21 10.49 -6.47
N PHE A 145 7.42 10.53 -7.03
CA PHE A 145 8.57 11.15 -6.34
C PHE A 145 8.30 12.61 -5.94
N GLN A 146 7.67 13.38 -6.83
CA GLN A 146 7.33 14.79 -6.56
C GLN A 146 6.21 14.91 -5.52
N ALA A 147 5.19 14.04 -5.57
CA ALA A 147 4.10 14.04 -4.60
C ALA A 147 4.60 13.72 -3.18
N SER A 148 5.59 12.82 -3.04
CA SER A 148 6.21 12.52 -1.74
C SER A 148 6.90 13.73 -1.12
N ILE A 149 7.64 14.53 -1.91
CA ILE A 149 8.27 15.78 -1.44
C ILE A 149 7.19 16.80 -1.06
N ALA A 150 6.16 16.96 -1.89
CA ALA A 150 5.05 17.87 -1.62
C ALA A 150 4.31 17.52 -0.31
N ARG A 151 4.21 16.23 0.04
CA ARG A 151 3.63 15.78 1.32
C ARG A 151 4.46 16.25 2.52
N VAL A 152 5.79 16.22 2.42
CA VAL A 152 6.67 16.73 3.48
C VAL A 152 6.39 18.21 3.72
N HIS A 153 6.37 19.04 2.67
CA HIS A 153 6.02 20.46 2.81
C HIS A 153 4.61 20.68 3.36
N HIS A 154 3.62 19.94 2.85
CA HIS A 154 2.23 20.10 3.26
C HIS A 154 2.01 19.77 4.75
N HIS A 155 2.64 18.72 5.26
CA HIS A 155 2.41 18.24 6.62
C HIS A 155 3.35 18.81 7.67
N LEU A 156 4.59 19.15 7.30
CA LEU A 156 5.65 19.50 8.25
C LEU A 156 6.06 20.98 8.18
N GLY A 157 5.54 21.73 7.20
CA GLY A 157 5.64 23.19 7.15
C GLY A 157 7.06 23.71 7.35
N ALA A 158 7.30 24.41 8.45
CA ALA A 158 8.59 25.01 8.78
C ALA A 158 9.74 24.00 8.95
N ASP A 159 9.44 22.74 9.27
CA ASP A 159 10.46 21.69 9.41
C ASP A 159 10.85 21.06 8.06
N ALA A 160 10.06 21.25 7.00
CA ALA A 160 10.19 20.50 5.75
C ALA A 160 11.57 20.64 5.11
N ASP A 161 12.04 21.87 4.86
CA ASP A 161 13.34 22.12 4.21
C ASP A 161 14.52 21.55 5.00
N ARG A 162 14.38 21.48 6.33
CA ARG A 162 15.40 20.93 7.21
C ARG A 162 15.41 19.41 7.15
N LEU A 163 14.24 18.78 7.21
CA LEU A 163 14.07 17.33 7.18
C LEU A 163 14.42 16.73 5.81
N LEU A 164 14.10 17.43 4.71
CA LEU A 164 14.42 17.01 3.33
C LEU A 164 15.92 16.98 3.02
N LYS A 165 16.77 17.53 3.89
CA LYS A 165 18.24 17.41 3.80
C LYS A 165 18.76 16.07 4.33
N SER A 166 17.90 15.29 4.99
CA SER A 166 18.21 13.95 5.46
C SER A 166 17.50 12.92 4.58
N ARG A 167 17.91 11.64 4.71
CA ARG A 167 17.13 10.55 4.16
C ARG A 167 15.73 10.56 4.79
N PHE A 168 14.73 10.69 3.93
CA PHE A 168 13.34 10.48 4.27
C PHE A 168 12.71 9.42 3.37
N ARG A 169 11.70 8.76 3.93
CA ARG A 169 10.95 7.67 3.34
C ARG A 169 9.47 7.90 3.55
N LEU A 170 8.66 7.35 2.66
CA LEU A 170 7.23 7.19 2.88
C LEU A 170 6.95 5.70 2.99
N ILE A 171 6.50 5.25 4.15
CA ILE A 171 6.27 3.84 4.46
C ILE A 171 4.81 3.69 4.87
N ASN A 172 4.11 2.81 4.16
CA ASN A 172 2.80 2.34 4.56
C ASN A 172 2.96 1.13 5.48
N VAL A 173 2.20 1.08 6.57
CA VAL A 173 2.06 -0.10 7.43
C VAL A 173 0.68 -0.68 7.21
N TRP A 174 0.63 -1.82 6.52
CA TRP A 174 -0.60 -2.52 6.19
C TRP A 174 -0.86 -3.68 7.16
N ARG A 175 -2.08 -3.76 7.70
CA ARG A 175 -2.50 -4.77 8.67
C ARG A 175 -3.89 -5.34 8.35
N PRO A 176 -4.08 -6.68 8.37
CA PRO A 176 -5.40 -7.29 8.37
C PRO A 176 -6.20 -7.01 9.65
N ILE A 177 -7.51 -6.83 9.55
CA ILE A 177 -8.40 -6.63 10.69
C ILE A 177 -9.27 -7.87 10.88
N GLY A 178 -9.38 -8.33 12.13
CA GLY A 178 -10.32 -9.36 12.56
C GLY A 178 -9.96 -10.80 12.17
N ASN A 179 -9.61 -11.05 10.90
CA ASN A 179 -9.37 -12.41 10.39
C ASN A 179 -8.08 -12.49 9.56
N PRO A 180 -7.46 -13.69 9.46
CA PRO A 180 -6.43 -13.94 8.46
C PRO A 180 -6.93 -13.64 7.05
N VAL A 181 -6.04 -13.13 6.21
CA VAL A 181 -6.37 -12.72 4.85
C VAL A 181 -6.60 -13.94 3.97
N ALA A 182 -7.83 -14.05 3.44
CA ALA A 182 -8.22 -15.09 2.50
C ALA A 182 -8.84 -14.49 1.22
N ASP A 183 -9.77 -13.54 1.34
CA ASP A 183 -10.30 -12.81 0.19
C ASP A 183 -9.35 -11.71 -0.25
N LYS A 184 -9.06 -11.64 -1.55
CA LYS A 184 -8.26 -10.59 -2.17
C LYS A 184 -6.94 -10.24 -1.45
N PRO A 185 -5.96 -11.16 -1.30
CA PRO A 185 -4.73 -10.87 -0.57
C PRO A 185 -3.92 -9.71 -1.17
N LEU A 186 -3.00 -9.17 -0.38
CA LEU A 186 -2.10 -8.10 -0.81
C LEU A 186 -0.88 -8.69 -1.52
N ALA A 187 -0.73 -8.38 -2.80
CA ALA A 187 0.49 -8.62 -3.56
C ALA A 187 1.38 -7.37 -3.52
N VAL A 188 2.68 -7.59 -3.36
CA VAL A 188 3.75 -6.58 -3.38
C VAL A 188 4.84 -7.02 -4.35
N SER A 189 5.33 -6.11 -5.18
CA SER A 189 6.33 -6.42 -6.22
C SER A 189 7.73 -6.06 -5.75
N ASP A 190 8.69 -6.94 -6.05
CA ASP A 190 10.10 -6.73 -5.77
C ASP A 190 10.68 -5.61 -6.65
N TRP A 191 11.14 -4.54 -6.00
CA TRP A 191 11.79 -3.39 -6.62
C TRP A 191 12.87 -3.76 -7.64
N ARG A 192 13.66 -4.81 -7.37
CA ARG A 192 14.78 -5.23 -8.24
C ARG A 192 14.33 -5.66 -9.64
N THR A 193 13.02 -5.86 -9.84
CA THR A 193 12.42 -6.28 -11.12
C THR A 193 11.64 -5.18 -11.83
N LEU A 194 11.56 -4.00 -11.23
CA LEU A 194 10.87 -2.83 -11.78
C LEU A 194 11.84 -2.02 -12.67
N ASP A 195 11.44 -1.75 -13.90
CA ASP A 195 12.10 -0.77 -14.76
C ASP A 195 11.52 0.62 -14.46
N THR A 196 12.24 1.43 -13.69
CA THR A 196 11.73 2.74 -13.25
C THR A 196 11.52 3.74 -14.38
N GLU A 197 12.19 3.56 -15.52
CA GLU A 197 12.07 4.47 -16.67
C GLU A 197 10.86 4.12 -17.53
N HIS A 198 10.54 2.84 -17.66
CA HIS A 198 9.52 2.37 -18.59
C HIS A 198 8.22 1.91 -17.91
N ASP A 199 8.29 1.39 -16.69
CA ASP A 199 7.13 0.78 -16.02
C ASP A 199 6.27 1.80 -15.27
N LEU A 200 6.85 2.90 -14.80
CA LEU A 200 6.15 3.89 -13.98
C LEU A 200 5.45 4.96 -14.83
N VAL A 201 4.15 5.14 -14.59
CA VAL A 201 3.32 6.15 -15.26
C VAL A 201 2.72 7.09 -14.22
N THR A 202 3.12 8.35 -14.26
CA THR A 202 2.55 9.38 -13.37
C THR A 202 1.06 9.55 -13.65
N VAL A 203 0.25 9.35 -12.63
CA VAL A 203 -1.18 9.64 -12.61
C VAL A 203 -1.42 10.83 -11.72
N ARG A 204 -1.93 11.92 -12.30
CA ARG A 204 -2.24 13.16 -11.57
C ARG A 204 -3.52 12.97 -10.75
N TYR A 205 -3.45 13.17 -9.45
CA TYR A 205 -4.63 13.17 -8.58
C TYR A 205 -5.03 14.61 -8.31
N ILE A 206 -6.17 15.03 -8.86
CA ILE A 206 -6.61 16.42 -8.82
C ILE A 206 -7.61 16.58 -7.67
N TYR A 207 -7.22 17.34 -6.64
CA TYR A 207 -8.07 17.76 -5.54
C TYR A 207 -8.57 19.19 -5.79
N PRO A 208 -9.58 19.68 -5.05
CA PRO A 208 -10.05 21.06 -5.21
C PRO A 208 -8.99 22.12 -4.98
N ASP A 209 -8.04 21.86 -4.08
CA ASP A 209 -7.06 22.79 -3.54
C ASP A 209 -5.61 22.46 -3.91
N ARG A 210 -5.35 21.26 -4.45
CA ARG A 210 -4.00 20.79 -4.75
C ARG A 210 -3.98 19.70 -5.82
N GLU A 211 -2.78 19.41 -6.31
CA GLU A 211 -2.49 18.23 -7.11
C GLU A 211 -1.59 17.27 -6.33
N GLY A 212 -1.99 16.01 -6.25
CA GLY A 212 -1.16 14.89 -5.83
C GLY A 212 -0.77 14.03 -7.02
N GLY A 213 -0.04 12.94 -6.77
CA GLY A 213 0.32 12.02 -7.84
C GLY A 213 0.56 10.62 -7.31
N THR A 214 0.12 9.64 -8.08
CA THR A 214 0.39 8.21 -7.86
C THR A 214 1.07 7.65 -9.09
N PHE A 215 1.70 6.48 -9.00
CA PHE A 215 2.12 5.76 -10.21
C PHE A 215 1.08 4.69 -10.55
N GLY A 216 0.59 4.72 -11.79
CA GLY A 216 0.18 3.51 -12.48
C GLY A 216 1.42 2.75 -12.94
N VAL A 217 1.30 1.43 -13.08
CA VAL A 217 2.43 0.59 -13.47
C VAL A 217 2.08 -0.15 -14.75
N ARG A 218 2.92 -0.06 -15.78
CA ARG A 218 2.79 -0.83 -17.02
C ARG A 218 3.15 -2.29 -16.77
N TYR A 219 2.62 -3.19 -17.58
CA TYR A 219 2.99 -4.59 -17.48
C TYR A 219 4.45 -4.80 -17.92
N ASN A 220 5.19 -5.52 -17.11
CA ASN A 220 6.51 -6.05 -17.42
C ASN A 220 6.53 -7.52 -16.97
N PRO A 221 6.85 -8.48 -17.87
CA PRO A 221 6.88 -9.90 -17.51
C PRO A 221 7.98 -10.23 -16.48
N ASN A 222 8.95 -9.34 -16.26
CA ASN A 222 10.01 -9.54 -15.28
C ASN A 222 9.55 -9.24 -13.84
N HIS A 223 8.42 -8.53 -13.64
CA HIS A 223 7.92 -8.22 -12.30
C HIS A 223 7.75 -9.49 -11.45
N ARG A 224 8.44 -9.53 -10.32
CA ARG A 224 8.29 -10.60 -9.33
C ARG A 224 7.38 -10.15 -8.20
N TRP A 225 6.27 -10.88 -8.04
CA TRP A 225 5.22 -10.59 -7.08
C TRP A 225 5.28 -11.54 -5.90
N TYR A 226 5.05 -11.00 -4.71
CA TYR A 226 5.02 -11.76 -3.47
C TYR A 226 3.76 -11.44 -2.67
N TYR A 227 3.33 -12.40 -1.85
CA TYR A 227 2.33 -12.19 -0.81
C TYR A 227 2.68 -13.05 0.40
N LEU A 228 2.00 -12.82 1.51
CA LEU A 228 2.16 -13.64 2.72
C LEU A 228 0.90 -14.48 2.93
N SER A 229 1.00 -15.81 2.76
CA SER A 229 -0.15 -16.68 3.01
C SER A 229 -0.59 -16.62 4.47
N ASN A 230 -1.92 -16.68 4.65
CA ASN A 230 -2.59 -16.62 5.95
C ASN A 230 -2.11 -15.45 6.82
N GLN A 231 -1.76 -14.31 6.22
CA GLN A 231 -1.35 -13.13 6.98
C GLN A 231 -2.43 -12.76 8.01
N THR A 232 -2.06 -12.80 9.28
CA THR A 232 -2.96 -12.63 10.42
C THR A 232 -3.00 -11.17 10.89
N PRO A 233 -3.99 -10.79 11.72
CA PRO A 233 -4.00 -9.49 12.38
C PRO A 233 -2.83 -9.24 13.35
N ASP A 234 -1.98 -10.23 13.63
CA ASP A 234 -0.76 -10.07 14.43
C ASP A 234 0.49 -9.88 13.57
N GLU A 235 0.31 -9.67 12.27
CA GLU A 235 1.36 -9.43 11.30
C GLU A 235 1.10 -8.15 10.51
N VAL A 236 2.17 -7.50 10.06
CA VAL A 236 2.12 -6.31 9.21
C VAL A 236 2.99 -6.46 7.99
N THR A 237 2.60 -5.78 6.92
CA THR A 237 3.43 -5.56 5.74
C THR A 237 3.86 -4.11 5.73
N LEU A 238 5.18 -3.88 5.83
CA LEU A 238 5.77 -2.58 5.55
C LEU A 238 5.94 -2.45 4.03
N ILE A 239 5.38 -1.39 3.45
CA ILE A 239 5.45 -1.11 2.01
C ILE A 239 6.13 0.24 1.84
N LYS A 240 7.32 0.25 1.27
CA LYS A 240 7.98 1.50 0.91
C LYS A 240 7.30 2.09 -0.32
N CYS A 241 6.74 3.28 -0.19
CA CYS A 241 6.14 4.03 -1.29
C CYS A 241 7.08 5.12 -1.82
N TYR A 242 8.10 5.50 -1.05
CA TYR A 242 9.14 6.44 -1.46
C TYR A 242 10.42 6.28 -0.61
N ASP A 243 11.57 6.49 -1.25
CA ASP A 243 12.87 6.76 -0.63
C ASP A 243 13.57 7.89 -1.38
N SER A 244 14.23 8.74 -0.61
CA SER A 244 15.08 9.81 -1.13
C SER A 244 16.42 9.27 -1.61
N GLU A 245 16.91 8.17 -1.02
CA GLU A 245 18.10 7.48 -1.52
C GLU A 245 17.80 6.73 -2.82
N VAL A 246 18.81 6.64 -3.70
CA VAL A 246 18.66 6.12 -5.07
C VAL A 246 19.49 4.87 -5.36
N ASP A 247 20.31 4.43 -4.40
CA ASP A 247 21.17 3.25 -4.46
C ASP A 247 20.48 1.95 -3.97
N ARG A 248 19.17 2.03 -3.67
CA ARG A 248 18.37 0.99 -3.01
C ARG A 248 16.92 1.03 -3.47
N ALA A 249 16.09 0.13 -2.95
CA ALA A 249 14.66 0.14 -3.23
C ALA A 249 14.01 1.47 -2.83
N ARG A 250 13.36 2.12 -3.81
CA ARG A 250 12.74 3.44 -3.62
C ARG A 250 11.23 3.38 -3.45
N LEU A 251 10.58 2.40 -4.04
CA LEU A 251 9.13 2.23 -3.94
C LEU A 251 8.73 0.79 -4.24
N THR A 252 7.46 0.46 -4.04
CA THR A 252 6.93 -0.90 -4.18
C THR A 252 5.57 -0.87 -4.89
N PRO A 253 5.47 -1.37 -6.12
CA PRO A 253 4.18 -1.65 -6.74
C PRO A 253 3.38 -2.64 -5.88
N HIS A 254 2.09 -2.38 -5.68
CA HIS A 254 1.22 -3.26 -4.92
C HIS A 254 -0.19 -3.30 -5.49
N SER A 255 -0.90 -4.39 -5.20
CA SER A 255 -2.26 -4.63 -5.65
C SER A 255 -2.94 -5.64 -4.75
N ALA A 256 -4.25 -5.55 -4.59
CA ALA A 256 -5.03 -6.72 -4.23
C ALA A 256 -5.15 -7.64 -5.45
N PHE A 257 -5.19 -8.96 -5.23
CA PHE A 257 -5.35 -9.93 -6.32
C PHE A 257 -6.39 -10.99 -5.97
N PHE A 258 -7.06 -11.55 -6.99
CA PHE A 258 -8.01 -12.62 -6.77
C PHE A 258 -7.30 -13.97 -6.62
N ASP A 259 -7.60 -14.70 -5.54
CA ASP A 259 -7.16 -16.08 -5.35
C ASP A 259 -8.34 -17.03 -5.55
N SER A 260 -8.32 -17.75 -6.67
CA SER A 260 -9.40 -18.66 -7.05
C SER A 260 -9.55 -19.88 -6.13
N SER A 261 -8.55 -20.15 -5.30
CA SER A 261 -8.56 -21.28 -4.37
C SER A 261 -8.96 -20.89 -2.94
N SER A 262 -9.14 -19.59 -2.66
CA SER A 262 -9.69 -19.13 -1.38
C SER A 262 -11.08 -19.73 -1.13
N PRO A 263 -11.39 -20.19 0.10
CA PRO A 263 -12.70 -20.75 0.42
C PRO A 263 -13.82 -19.74 0.11
N LYS A 264 -14.91 -20.21 -0.51
CA LYS A 264 -16.02 -19.33 -0.94
C LYS A 264 -16.74 -18.65 0.23
N ASP A 265 -16.68 -19.29 1.39
CA ASP A 265 -17.23 -18.85 2.67
C ASP A 265 -16.19 -18.12 3.55
N ALA A 266 -14.97 -17.91 3.05
CA ALA A 266 -13.95 -17.17 3.77
C ALA A 266 -14.40 -15.72 4.03
N PRO A 267 -14.02 -15.14 5.19
CA PRO A 267 -14.37 -13.77 5.49
C PRO A 267 -13.78 -12.84 4.44
N ARG A 268 -14.53 -11.79 4.11
CA ARG A 268 -14.04 -10.70 3.28
C ARG A 268 -12.89 -10.01 3.99
N ARG A 269 -11.86 -9.63 3.23
CA ARG A 269 -10.69 -8.95 3.80
C ARG A 269 -11.08 -7.57 4.32
N GLU A 270 -10.78 -7.37 5.59
CA GLU A 270 -10.75 -6.06 6.21
C GLU A 270 -9.30 -5.69 6.53
N SER A 271 -8.94 -4.43 6.39
CA SER A 271 -7.56 -3.99 6.60
C SER A 271 -7.47 -2.52 6.97
N ILE A 272 -6.44 -2.15 7.73
CA ILE A 272 -6.00 -0.78 7.93
C ILE A 272 -4.64 -0.58 7.26
N GLU A 273 -4.46 0.58 6.64
CA GLU A 273 -3.19 1.04 6.11
C GLU A 273 -2.86 2.39 6.74
N VAL A 274 -1.78 2.45 7.51
CA VAL A 274 -1.26 3.70 8.11
C VAL A 274 -0.15 4.24 7.23
N ARG A 275 -0.18 5.53 6.89
CA ARG A 275 0.84 6.15 6.04
C ARG A 275 1.70 7.11 6.83
N ALA A 276 3.01 6.86 6.80
CA ALA A 276 3.98 7.61 7.59
C ALA A 276 5.08 8.22 6.71
N LEU A 277 5.43 9.47 7.02
CA LEU A 277 6.71 10.07 6.65
C LEU A 277 7.74 9.70 7.72
N VAL A 278 8.89 9.19 7.30
CA VAL A 278 9.91 8.61 8.18
C VAL A 278 11.26 9.23 7.86
N PHE A 279 11.94 9.78 8.86
CA PHE A 279 13.17 10.54 8.69
C PHE A 279 14.32 9.99 9.55
N ASP A 280 15.54 10.08 9.01
CA ASP A 280 16.76 9.64 9.69
C ASP A 280 17.36 10.71 10.61
N SER A 281 16.75 11.91 10.64
CA SER A 281 17.05 13.00 11.57
C SER A 281 15.79 13.57 12.22
N GLU A 282 15.95 14.19 13.39
CA GLU A 282 14.95 15.07 14.02
C GLU A 282 14.89 16.41 13.31
#